data_AF-A0A820Y3U5-F1
#
_entry.id   AF-A0A820Y3U5-F1
#
_cell.length_a   1.000
_cell.length_b   1.000
_cell.length_c   1.000
_cell.angle_alpha   90.00
_cell.angle_beta   90.00
_cell.angle_gamma   90.00
#
_symmetry.space_group_name_H-M   'P 1'
#
loop_
_entity.id
_entity.type
_entity.pdbx_description
1 polymer ?
#
loop_
_entity_poly.entity_id
_entity_poly.type
_entity_poly.pdbx_seq_one_letter_code
_entity_poly.pdbx_strand_id
1 'polypeptide(L)'
;MTTETVNINANMLTVKKTSRWINYRLEILIVLVFLLVLITFLISFITRRDTVAIPLTLTTSLPIIHCPISCSIHTHLPPIDLVTVSISSLARDLSNCRYSSTDLVRWYLMRIDAVNRRGSHPLYAVIETNPDALTIANMLDQERQIKGPRSSLHGIPILVKDNTATNDKMQTTAGSLALIGAHVVRDAHVVDLLRNAGAIILGKASLSEWSNFRSTNKSREGWSARGGPVNSAYVANGNPSGSSSGTAVAVSAGLCAGGLGTETAGSIVSPSSVANIV
;
A
#
# COMPACT_ATOMS: atom_id res chain seq x y z
N MET A 1 -6.02 -80.01 -11.23
CA MET A 1 -5.23 -78.89 -10.69
C MET A 1 -6.18 -77.75 -10.41
N THR A 2 -6.43 -77.49 -9.13
CA THR A 2 -7.32 -76.44 -8.61
C THR A 2 -6.50 -75.19 -8.32
N THR A 3 -6.94 -74.03 -8.80
CA THR A 3 -6.31 -72.73 -8.48
C THR A 3 -7.27 -71.86 -7.69
N GLU A 4 -6.96 -71.67 -6.41
CA GLU A 4 -7.59 -70.71 -5.51
C GLU A 4 -7.10 -69.29 -5.84
N THR A 5 -8.04 -68.36 -6.07
CA THR A 5 -7.77 -66.92 -6.16
C THR A 5 -8.04 -66.27 -4.81
N VAL A 6 -6.97 -65.94 -4.08
CA VAL A 6 -7.04 -65.24 -2.79
C VAL A 6 -7.43 -63.77 -3.00
N ASN A 7 -8.44 -63.32 -2.25
CA ASN A 7 -9.08 -62.01 -2.34
C ASN A 7 -8.27 -60.91 -1.61
N ILE A 8 -7.34 -60.25 -2.32
CA ILE A 8 -6.42 -59.24 -1.77
C ILE A 8 -7.08 -57.85 -1.59
N ASN A 9 -8.20 -57.59 -2.28
CA ASN A 9 -8.81 -56.25 -2.32
C ASN A 9 -9.59 -55.87 -1.05
N ALA A 10 -10.09 -56.83 -0.28
CA ALA A 10 -10.85 -56.54 0.94
C ALA A 10 -9.97 -55.96 2.06
N ASN A 11 -8.72 -56.43 2.21
CA ASN A 11 -7.84 -56.00 3.31
C ASN A 11 -7.30 -54.57 3.14
N MET A 12 -7.11 -54.08 1.91
CA MET A 12 -6.54 -52.74 1.67
C MET A 12 -7.55 -51.62 1.96
N LEU A 13 -8.85 -51.87 1.77
CA LEU A 13 -9.91 -50.93 2.10
C LEU A 13 -10.09 -50.76 3.61
N THR A 14 -9.93 -51.84 4.38
CA THR A 14 -10.03 -51.83 5.85
C THR A 14 -8.92 -51.01 6.49
N VAL A 15 -7.67 -51.15 5.99
CA VAL A 15 -6.49 -50.40 6.48
C VAL A 15 -6.58 -48.89 6.17
N LYS A 16 -7.07 -48.51 4.98
CA LYS A 16 -7.28 -47.09 4.65
C LYS A 16 -8.39 -46.45 5.48
N LYS A 17 -9.43 -47.23 5.86
CA LYS A 17 -10.54 -46.73 6.69
C LYS A 17 -10.06 -46.48 8.12
N THR A 18 -9.32 -47.41 8.74
CA THR A 18 -8.79 -47.25 10.12
C THR A 18 -7.80 -46.08 10.26
N SER A 19 -6.92 -45.86 9.27
CA SER A 19 -5.99 -44.70 9.28
C SER A 19 -6.73 -43.35 9.31
N ARG A 20 -7.85 -43.23 8.58
CA ARG A 20 -8.63 -41.99 8.52
C ARG A 20 -9.32 -41.69 9.85
N TRP A 21 -9.81 -42.71 10.56
CA TRP A 21 -10.41 -42.57 11.90
C TRP A 21 -9.40 -42.15 12.98
N ILE A 22 -8.15 -42.61 12.88
CA ILE A 22 -7.08 -42.25 13.82
C ILE A 22 -6.70 -40.77 13.65
N ASN A 23 -6.61 -40.28 12.41
CA ASN A 23 -6.29 -38.89 12.12
C ASN A 23 -7.36 -37.92 12.63
N TYR A 24 -8.66 -38.24 12.48
CA TYR A 24 -9.74 -37.41 13.04
C TYR A 24 -9.70 -37.33 14.57
N ARG A 25 -9.34 -38.41 15.26
CA ARG A 25 -9.20 -38.41 16.73
C ARG A 25 -8.03 -37.55 17.19
N LEU A 26 -6.95 -37.51 16.41
CA LEU A 26 -5.76 -36.70 16.73
C LEU A 26 -6.03 -35.20 16.53
N GLU A 27 -6.72 -34.82 15.45
CA GLU A 27 -7.11 -33.42 15.20
C GLU A 27 -8.07 -32.88 16.27
N ILE A 28 -9.06 -33.68 16.68
CA ILE A 28 -9.99 -33.30 17.75
C ILE A 28 -9.24 -33.12 19.09
N LEU A 29 -8.28 -33.99 19.39
CA LEU A 29 -7.48 -33.88 20.61
C LEU A 29 -6.61 -32.61 20.62
N ILE A 30 -6.01 -32.26 19.47
CA ILE A 30 -5.21 -31.03 19.32
C ILE A 30 -6.07 -29.78 19.54
N VAL A 31 -7.27 -29.73 18.96
CA VAL A 31 -8.21 -28.61 19.13
C VAL A 31 -8.66 -28.48 20.59
N LEU A 32 -8.95 -29.59 21.27
CA LEU A 32 -9.33 -29.59 22.68
C LEU A 32 -8.21 -29.09 23.60
N VAL A 33 -6.95 -29.48 23.34
CA VAL A 33 -5.79 -29.00 24.09
C VAL A 33 -5.57 -27.50 23.87
N PHE A 34 -5.71 -27.01 22.63
CA PHE A 34 -5.62 -25.57 22.33
C PHE A 34 -6.71 -24.76 23.05
N LEU A 35 -7.95 -25.25 23.07
CA LEU A 35 -9.05 -24.62 23.79
C LEU A 35 -8.80 -24.57 25.31
N LEU A 36 -8.25 -25.64 25.89
CA LEU A 36 -7.89 -25.69 27.31
C LEU A 36 -6.79 -24.68 27.67
N VAL A 37 -5.77 -24.53 26.83
CA VAL A 37 -4.71 -23.52 27.01
C VAL A 37 -5.26 -22.10 26.87
N LEU A 38 -6.19 -21.87 25.94
CA LEU A 38 -6.81 -20.56 25.77
C LEU A 38 -7.66 -20.17 27.00
N ILE A 39 -8.41 -21.14 27.54
CA ILE A 39 -9.25 -20.95 28.74
C ILE A 39 -8.39 -20.64 29.96
N THR A 40 -7.28 -21.35 30.17
CA THR A 40 -6.38 -21.06 31.31
C THR A 40 -5.69 -19.70 31.18
N PHE A 41 -5.36 -19.27 29.95
CA PHE A 41 -4.82 -17.92 29.71
C PHE A 41 -5.87 -16.82 29.97
N LEU A 42 -7.12 -17.04 29.57
CA LEU A 42 -8.24 -16.15 29.86
C LEU A 42 -8.54 -16.05 31.36
N ILE A 43 -8.54 -17.18 32.08
CA ILE A 43 -8.70 -17.19 33.54
C ILE A 43 -7.55 -16.42 34.20
N SER A 44 -6.31 -16.65 33.78
CA SER A 44 -5.14 -15.92 34.31
C SER A 44 -5.16 -14.42 33.98
N PHE A 45 -5.78 -14.01 32.87
CA PHE A 45 -5.96 -12.60 32.50
C PHE A 45 -7.06 -11.93 33.32
N ILE A 46 -8.14 -12.65 33.61
CA ILE A 46 -9.25 -12.17 34.44
C ILE A 46 -8.83 -12.04 35.92
N THR A 47 -8.01 -12.97 36.44
CA THR A 47 -7.54 -12.94 37.83
C THR A 47 -6.37 -11.97 38.08
N ARG A 48 -5.81 -11.32 37.04
CA ARG A 48 -4.67 -10.37 37.16
C ARG A 48 -5.07 -8.90 37.26
N ARG A 49 -6.29 -8.60 37.66
CA ARG A 49 -6.66 -7.22 38.07
C ARG A 49 -6.35 -7.02 39.55
N ASP A 50 -5.06 -7.01 39.88
CA ASP A 50 -4.59 -6.49 41.15
C ASP A 50 -4.53 -4.97 41.08
N THR A 51 -5.29 -4.37 41.97
CA THR A 51 -5.39 -2.95 42.25
C THR A 51 -4.04 -2.41 42.73
N VAL A 52 -3.36 -1.60 41.92
CA VAL A 52 -2.24 -0.78 42.38
C VAL A 52 -2.80 0.58 42.80
N ALA A 53 -2.97 0.74 44.12
CA ALA A 53 -3.18 2.05 44.73
C ALA A 53 -1.83 2.80 44.77
N ILE A 54 -1.76 3.96 44.12
CA ILE A 54 -0.61 4.87 44.16
C ILE A 54 -1.02 6.08 45.00
N PRO A 55 -0.24 6.51 46.02
CA PRO A 55 -0.58 7.65 46.83
C PRO A 55 -0.33 8.96 46.09
N LEU A 56 -1.27 9.90 46.27
CA LEU A 56 -1.19 11.30 45.92
C LEU A 56 -0.02 11.97 46.68
N THR A 57 0.86 12.69 45.97
CA THR A 57 1.31 14.08 46.23
C THR A 57 2.66 14.34 45.56
N LEU A 58 2.71 15.22 44.56
CA LEU A 58 3.48 16.49 44.63
C LEU A 58 3.27 17.27 43.33
N THR A 59 2.88 18.52 43.49
CA THR A 59 2.75 19.53 42.45
C THR A 59 4.10 19.94 41.89
N THR A 60 4.33 19.69 40.60
CA THR A 60 5.31 20.44 39.81
C THR A 60 4.65 20.91 38.51
N SER A 61 4.50 22.22 38.39
CA SER A 61 4.01 22.92 37.22
C SER A 61 4.90 22.65 36.00
N LEU A 62 4.43 21.81 35.09
CA LEU A 62 4.93 21.73 33.72
C LEU A 62 4.20 22.77 32.87
N PRO A 63 4.88 23.50 31.97
CA PRO A 63 4.19 24.38 31.04
C PRO A 63 3.40 23.49 30.07
N ILE A 64 2.07 23.53 30.21
CA ILE A 64 1.17 22.94 29.23
C ILE A 64 1.30 23.80 27.96
N ILE A 65 2.17 23.41 27.05
CA ILE A 65 2.06 23.83 25.65
C ILE A 65 0.76 23.20 25.17
N HIS A 66 -0.34 23.93 25.31
CA HIS A 66 -1.59 23.64 24.63
C HIS A 66 -1.31 23.76 23.13
N CYS A 67 -0.88 22.66 22.51
CA CYS A 67 -1.20 22.43 21.12
C CYS A 67 -2.73 22.31 21.07
N PRO A 68 -3.45 23.13 20.30
CA PRO A 68 -4.90 23.05 20.26
C PRO A 68 -5.29 21.67 19.73
N ILE A 69 -5.74 20.81 20.65
CA ILE A 69 -6.32 19.51 20.36
C ILE A 69 -7.68 19.77 19.70
N SER A 70 -7.68 19.89 18.38
CA SER A 70 -8.74 19.36 17.51
C SER A 70 -8.31 19.53 16.05
N CYS A 71 -7.51 18.59 15.54
CA CYS A 71 -7.44 18.40 14.10
C CYS A 71 -8.79 17.79 13.70
N SER A 72 -9.76 18.66 13.41
CA SER A 72 -11.11 18.26 13.04
C SER A 72 -11.04 17.44 11.75
N ILE A 73 -11.82 16.36 11.68
CA ILE A 73 -11.94 15.53 10.48
C ILE A 73 -12.49 16.42 9.36
N HIS A 74 -11.63 16.82 8.42
CA HIS A 74 -12.02 17.67 7.31
C HIS A 74 -12.65 16.83 6.19
N THR A 75 -13.99 16.74 6.21
CA THR A 75 -14.80 16.15 5.12
C THR A 75 -15.12 17.14 3.99
N HIS A 76 -14.52 18.33 4.03
CA HIS A 76 -14.70 19.39 3.02
C HIS A 76 -13.58 19.38 1.97
N LEU A 77 -13.83 20.08 0.86
CA LEU A 77 -12.88 20.34 -0.23
C LEU A 77 -11.47 20.61 0.31
N PRO A 78 -10.41 20.07 -0.33
CA PRO A 78 -9.06 20.27 0.15
C PRO A 78 -8.77 21.77 0.23
N PRO A 79 -8.15 22.27 1.32
CA PRO A 79 -7.80 23.68 1.47
C PRO A 79 -6.62 24.11 0.59
N ILE A 80 -6.13 23.20 -0.26
CA ILE A 80 -4.94 23.31 -1.08
C ILE A 80 -5.24 22.82 -2.50
N ASP A 81 -4.54 23.39 -3.47
CA ASP A 81 -4.53 22.86 -4.83
C ASP A 81 -3.49 21.72 -4.94
N LEU A 82 -3.99 20.48 -5.01
CA LEU A 82 -3.16 19.28 -5.12
C LEU A 82 -2.33 19.21 -6.41
N VAL A 83 -2.65 20.01 -7.43
CA VAL A 83 -1.91 20.05 -8.70
C VAL A 83 -0.62 20.86 -8.57
N THR A 84 -0.64 21.93 -7.79
CA THR A 84 0.45 22.93 -7.75
C THR A 84 1.19 22.99 -6.43
N VAL A 85 0.66 22.40 -5.35
CA VAL A 85 1.29 22.41 -4.03
C VAL A 85 2.63 21.66 -4.03
N SER A 86 3.67 22.28 -3.47
CA SER A 86 5.00 21.66 -3.34
C SER A 86 5.11 20.77 -2.11
N ILE A 87 5.98 19.75 -2.16
CA ILE A 87 6.31 18.90 -1.00
C ILE A 87 6.78 19.74 0.20
N SER A 88 7.57 20.80 -0.03
CA SER A 88 8.01 21.70 1.04
C SER A 88 6.85 22.44 1.72
N SER A 89 5.83 22.84 0.95
CA SER A 89 4.63 23.48 1.50
C SER A 89 3.79 22.48 2.29
N LEU A 90 3.59 21.27 1.75
CA LEU A 90 2.91 20.18 2.45
C LEU A 90 3.61 19.85 3.77
N ALA A 91 4.93 19.66 3.77
CA ALA A 91 5.69 19.34 4.97
C ALA A 91 5.58 20.43 6.05
N ARG A 92 5.62 21.70 5.65
CA ARG A 92 5.39 22.85 6.54
C ARG A 92 3.98 22.84 7.11
N ASP A 93 2.97 22.65 6.28
CA ASP A 93 1.56 22.68 6.70
C ASP A 93 1.21 21.52 7.64
N LEU A 94 1.75 20.32 7.39
CA LEU A 94 1.66 19.17 8.28
C LEU A 94 2.35 19.44 9.63
N SER A 95 3.49 20.12 9.62
CA SER A 95 4.21 20.50 10.85
C SER A 95 3.47 21.58 11.64
N ASN A 96 2.74 22.46 10.96
CA ASN A 96 1.89 23.49 11.55
C ASN A 96 0.48 22.99 11.89
N CYS A 97 0.23 21.69 11.80
CA CYS A 97 -1.07 21.06 12.07
C CYS A 97 -2.24 21.69 11.30
N ARG A 98 -1.99 22.21 10.08
CA ARG A 98 -3.05 22.77 9.21
C ARG A 98 -4.02 21.68 8.73
N TYR A 99 -3.49 20.49 8.56
CA TYR A 99 -4.19 19.22 8.28
C TYR A 99 -3.24 18.07 8.63
N SER A 100 -3.77 16.85 8.69
CA SER A 100 -2.99 15.65 8.96
C SER A 100 -2.51 14.95 7.68
N SER A 101 -1.55 14.03 7.80
CA SER A 101 -1.12 13.16 6.69
C SER A 101 -2.29 12.26 6.26
N THR A 102 -3.15 11.87 7.21
CA THR A 102 -4.38 11.12 6.97
C THR A 102 -5.36 11.90 6.09
N ASP A 103 -5.54 13.20 6.33
CA ASP A 103 -6.36 14.06 5.48
C ASP A 103 -5.77 14.20 4.08
N LEU A 104 -4.46 14.41 4.00
CA LEU A 104 -3.74 14.52 2.74
C LEU A 104 -3.86 13.25 1.87
N VAL A 105 -3.67 12.07 2.47
CA VAL A 105 -3.87 10.78 1.80
C VAL A 105 -5.33 10.63 1.34
N ARG A 106 -6.29 11.00 2.18
CA ARG A 106 -7.72 10.95 1.82
C ARG A 106 -8.02 11.81 0.60
N TRP A 107 -7.50 13.04 0.54
CA TRP A 107 -7.71 13.93 -0.59
C TRP A 107 -7.13 13.38 -1.89
N TYR A 108 -5.90 12.84 -1.87
CA TYR A 108 -5.33 12.21 -3.07
C TYR A 108 -6.10 10.96 -3.50
N LEU A 109 -6.54 10.09 -2.56
CA LEU A 109 -7.36 8.93 -2.88
C LEU A 109 -8.72 9.31 -3.47
N MET A 110 -9.38 10.34 -2.93
CA MET A 110 -10.63 10.87 -3.50
C MET A 110 -10.43 11.40 -4.92
N ARG A 111 -9.32 12.09 -5.17
CA ARG A 111 -9.00 12.58 -6.51
C ARG A 111 -8.69 11.45 -7.47
N ILE A 112 -7.94 10.44 -7.05
CA ILE A 112 -7.69 9.21 -7.83
C ILE A 112 -9.02 8.56 -8.22
N ASP A 113 -9.94 8.36 -7.28
CA ASP A 113 -11.26 7.76 -7.56
C ASP A 113 -12.06 8.59 -8.59
N ALA A 114 -11.98 9.92 -8.50
CA ALA A 114 -12.71 10.82 -9.38
C ALA A 114 -12.23 10.82 -10.84
N VAL A 115 -10.90 10.76 -11.09
CA VAL A 115 -10.35 11.01 -12.43
C VAL A 115 -9.50 9.88 -13.03
N ASN A 116 -9.06 8.90 -12.24
CA ASN A 116 -8.13 7.89 -12.74
C ASN A 116 -8.82 6.86 -13.65
N ARG A 117 -10.02 6.40 -13.29
CA ARG A 117 -10.77 5.37 -14.06
C ARG A 117 -12.18 5.82 -14.45
N ARG A 118 -12.59 7.03 -14.06
CA ARG A 118 -13.94 7.58 -14.25
C ARG A 118 -13.87 8.91 -15.01
N GLY A 119 -15.03 9.41 -15.40
CA GLY A 119 -15.19 10.65 -16.16
C GLY A 119 -15.08 10.46 -17.67
N SER A 120 -15.24 11.54 -18.42
CA SER A 120 -15.17 11.54 -19.89
C SER A 120 -13.75 11.34 -20.42
N HIS A 121 -12.73 11.61 -19.60
CA HIS A 121 -11.32 11.54 -19.95
C HIS A 121 -10.51 10.84 -18.84
N PRO A 122 -10.71 9.53 -18.62
CA PRO A 122 -10.01 8.78 -17.58
C PRO A 122 -8.49 8.71 -17.85
N LEU A 123 -7.68 8.88 -16.80
CA LEU A 123 -6.22 8.98 -16.93
C LEU A 123 -5.48 7.64 -16.94
N TYR A 124 -5.99 6.63 -16.24
CA TYR A 124 -5.36 5.31 -16.01
C TYR A 124 -3.93 5.37 -15.42
N ALA A 125 -3.55 6.49 -14.82
CA ALA A 125 -2.20 6.75 -14.30
C ALA A 125 -1.83 5.89 -13.07
N VAL A 126 -2.81 5.51 -12.24
CA VAL A 126 -2.62 4.66 -11.06
C VAL A 126 -3.15 3.26 -11.36
N ILE A 127 -2.30 2.23 -11.23
CA ILE A 127 -2.68 0.84 -11.49
C ILE A 127 -3.24 0.15 -10.25
N GLU A 128 -2.77 0.54 -9.07
CA GLU A 128 -3.18 -0.02 -7.78
C GLU A 128 -2.93 1.01 -6.67
N THR A 129 -3.87 1.17 -5.74
CA THR A 129 -3.67 1.98 -4.53
C THR A 129 -3.22 1.08 -3.37
N ASN A 130 -2.44 1.62 -2.45
CA ASN A 130 -2.03 0.89 -1.26
C ASN A 130 -3.23 0.79 -0.29
N PRO A 131 -3.73 -0.42 0.01
CA PRO A 131 -4.88 -0.58 0.91
C PRO A 131 -4.59 -0.13 2.35
N ASP A 132 -3.31 -0.07 2.75
CA ASP A 132 -2.90 0.34 4.08
C ASP A 132 -2.50 1.83 4.16
N ALA A 133 -2.63 2.61 3.07
CA ALA A 133 -2.16 4.00 3.00
C ALA A 133 -2.72 4.89 4.12
N LEU A 134 -4.01 4.79 4.43
CA LEU A 134 -4.65 5.57 5.50
C LEU A 134 -4.17 5.15 6.88
N THR A 135 -3.99 3.84 7.10
CA THR A 135 -3.46 3.31 8.36
C THR A 135 -2.03 3.80 8.61
N ILE A 136 -1.18 3.74 7.57
CA ILE A 136 0.19 4.24 7.61
C ILE A 136 0.21 5.76 7.87
N ALA A 137 -0.67 6.51 7.22
CA ALA A 137 -0.79 7.96 7.43
C ALA A 137 -1.09 8.31 8.89
N ASN A 138 -2.07 7.61 9.48
CA ASN A 138 -2.44 7.81 10.88
C ASN A 138 -1.29 7.47 11.84
N MET A 139 -0.55 6.40 11.57
CA MET A 139 0.65 6.05 12.36
C MET A 139 1.72 7.14 12.29
N LEU A 140 1.95 7.71 11.09
CA LEU A 140 2.93 8.79 10.90
C LEU A 140 2.45 10.11 11.53
N ASP A 141 1.14 10.37 11.57
CA ASP A 141 0.58 11.51 12.29
C ASP A 141 0.82 11.40 13.79
N GLN A 142 0.59 10.23 14.38
CA GLN A 142 0.92 9.95 15.79
C GLN A 142 2.42 10.07 16.06
N GLU A 143 3.24 9.51 15.18
CA GLU A 143 4.69 9.62 15.30
C GLU A 143 5.16 11.08 15.25
N ARG A 144 4.59 11.91 14.36
CA ARG A 144 4.92 13.33 14.27
C ARG A 144 4.66 14.05 15.59
N GLN A 145 3.55 13.73 16.27
CA GLN A 145 3.19 14.34 17.55
C GLN A 145 4.13 13.91 18.69
N ILE A 146 4.56 12.64 18.70
CA ILE A 146 5.33 12.07 19.81
C ILE A 146 6.84 12.29 19.65
N LYS A 147 7.37 12.09 18.44
CA LYS A 147 8.82 12.06 18.14
C LYS A 147 9.27 13.17 17.20
N GLY A 148 8.34 13.87 16.56
CA GLY A 148 8.63 14.78 15.45
C GLY A 148 8.73 14.05 14.10
N PRO A 149 8.86 14.81 13.00
CA PRO A 149 8.98 14.24 11.66
C PRO A 149 10.36 13.58 11.45
N ARG A 150 10.39 12.44 10.75
CA ARG A 150 11.64 11.75 10.35
C ARG A 150 12.46 12.55 9.34
N SER A 151 11.78 13.26 8.44
CA SER A 151 12.38 14.08 7.38
C SER A 151 11.34 15.04 6.78
N SER A 152 11.71 15.79 5.74
CA SER A 152 10.77 16.57 4.92
C SER A 152 9.73 15.72 4.18
N LEU A 153 9.94 14.40 4.07
CA LEU A 153 8.99 13.46 3.46
C LEU A 153 8.04 12.81 4.47
N HIS A 154 8.17 13.10 5.76
CA HIS A 154 7.32 12.50 6.77
C HIS A 154 5.85 12.81 6.51
N GLY A 155 5.04 11.77 6.29
CA GLY A 155 3.60 11.89 5.98
C GLY A 155 3.27 12.26 4.54
N ILE A 156 4.25 12.35 3.63
CA ILE A 156 4.03 12.78 2.25
C ILE A 156 3.67 11.57 1.36
N PRO A 157 2.54 11.58 0.64
CA PRO A 157 2.12 10.48 -0.23
C PRO A 157 2.80 10.51 -1.61
N ILE A 158 3.50 9.43 -1.93
CA ILE A 158 4.28 9.22 -3.15
C ILE A 158 3.77 8.00 -3.90
N LEU A 159 3.68 8.08 -5.23
CA LEU A 159 3.47 6.91 -6.08
C LEU A 159 4.79 6.33 -6.56
N VAL A 160 4.87 5.00 -6.68
CA VAL A 160 6.04 4.32 -7.26
C VAL A 160 5.62 3.55 -8.51
N LYS A 161 6.43 3.59 -9.57
CA LYS A 161 6.14 2.83 -10.81
C LYS A 161 5.99 1.32 -10.51
N ASP A 162 5.05 0.65 -11.17
CA ASP A 162 4.68 -0.76 -10.89
C ASP A 162 5.75 -1.81 -11.26
N ASN A 163 6.92 -1.39 -11.76
CA ASN A 163 8.13 -2.21 -11.84
C ASN A 163 9.06 -2.06 -10.61
N THR A 164 8.68 -1.25 -9.63
CA THR A 164 9.40 -1.04 -8.37
C THR A 164 8.83 -1.95 -7.29
N ALA A 165 9.64 -2.86 -6.78
CA ALA A 165 9.26 -3.81 -5.73
C ALA A 165 8.78 -3.10 -4.44
N THR A 166 7.59 -3.47 -3.96
CA THR A 166 7.16 -3.24 -2.57
C THR A 166 6.78 -4.57 -1.93
N ASN A 167 7.27 -4.83 -0.72
CA ASN A 167 6.90 -5.95 0.12
C ASN A 167 5.76 -5.52 1.06
N ASP A 168 4.60 -5.31 0.47
CA ASP A 168 3.34 -5.02 1.14
C ASP A 168 2.18 -5.67 0.38
N LYS A 169 0.95 -5.22 0.61
CA LYS A 169 -0.25 -5.82 -0.01
C LYS A 169 -0.42 -5.46 -1.49
N MET A 170 0.40 -4.56 -2.04
CA MET A 170 0.34 -4.22 -3.46
C MET A 170 1.14 -5.20 -4.32
N GLN A 171 0.75 -5.31 -5.58
CA GLN A 171 1.48 -6.13 -6.56
C GLN A 171 2.60 -5.33 -7.22
N THR A 172 3.65 -6.02 -7.69
CA THR A 172 4.69 -5.42 -8.55
C THR A 172 4.72 -6.21 -9.85
N THR A 173 4.06 -5.68 -10.88
CA THR A 173 3.72 -6.50 -12.06
C THR A 173 4.42 -6.08 -13.35
N ALA A 174 5.14 -4.95 -13.34
CA ALA A 174 5.64 -4.30 -14.56
C ALA A 174 4.53 -4.14 -15.65
N GLY A 175 3.28 -3.98 -15.21
CA GLY A 175 2.08 -3.92 -16.05
C GLY A 175 1.59 -5.27 -16.61
N SER A 176 2.28 -6.38 -16.36
CA SER A 176 1.98 -7.68 -16.96
C SER A 176 1.05 -8.53 -16.10
N LEU A 177 0.08 -9.19 -16.75
CA LEU A 177 -0.79 -10.18 -16.10
C LEU A 177 0.00 -11.40 -15.58
N ALA A 178 1.16 -11.70 -16.16
CA ALA A 178 1.99 -12.86 -15.77
C ALA A 178 2.56 -12.75 -14.35
N LEU A 179 2.65 -11.53 -13.81
CA LEU A 179 3.20 -11.27 -12.48
C LEU A 179 2.13 -10.99 -11.42
N ILE A 180 0.84 -11.13 -11.75
CA ILE A 180 -0.23 -11.03 -10.75
C ILE A 180 -0.07 -12.16 -9.73
N GLY A 181 0.02 -11.81 -8.45
CA GLY A 181 0.23 -12.76 -7.36
C GLY A 181 1.70 -13.13 -7.14
N ALA A 182 2.64 -12.55 -7.89
CA ALA A 182 4.06 -12.77 -7.67
C ALA A 182 4.48 -12.26 -6.28
N HIS A 183 5.24 -13.08 -5.55
CA HIS A 183 5.69 -12.74 -4.21
C HIS A 183 6.98 -11.91 -4.26
N VAL A 184 6.92 -10.69 -3.73
CA VAL A 184 8.07 -9.80 -3.55
C VAL A 184 8.66 -10.03 -2.15
N VAL A 185 9.90 -10.51 -2.07
CA VAL A 185 10.53 -10.89 -0.78
C VAL A 185 10.99 -9.69 0.07
N ARG A 186 11.16 -8.52 -0.55
CA ARG A 186 11.58 -7.28 0.11
C ARG A 186 11.26 -6.05 -0.75
N ASP A 187 11.16 -4.90 -0.12
CA ASP A 187 11.11 -3.62 -0.80
C ASP A 187 12.34 -3.43 -1.71
N ALA A 188 12.17 -2.68 -2.80
CA ALA A 188 13.31 -2.09 -3.49
C ALA A 188 14.03 -1.15 -2.53
N HIS A 189 15.37 -1.07 -2.61
CA HIS A 189 16.14 -0.28 -1.65
C HIS A 189 15.70 1.20 -1.58
N VAL A 190 15.33 1.79 -2.73
CA VAL A 190 14.79 3.15 -2.78
C VAL A 190 13.43 3.29 -2.07
N VAL A 191 12.59 2.25 -2.09
CA VAL A 191 11.32 2.23 -1.34
C VAL A 191 11.61 2.14 0.16
N ASP A 192 12.55 1.30 0.58
CA ASP A 192 13.00 1.25 1.98
C ASP A 192 13.46 2.63 2.47
N LEU A 193 14.26 3.34 1.67
CA LEU A 193 14.71 4.69 1.98
C LEU A 193 13.54 5.69 2.09
N LEU A 194 12.57 5.62 1.18
CA LEU A 194 11.37 6.46 1.22
C LEU A 194 10.56 6.20 2.51
N ARG A 195 10.31 4.92 2.86
CA ARG A 195 9.61 4.56 4.10
C ARG A 195 10.37 5.01 5.34
N ASN A 196 11.70 4.85 5.36
CA ASN A 196 12.55 5.29 6.45
C ASN A 196 12.54 6.82 6.61
N ALA A 197 12.43 7.56 5.51
CA ALA A 197 12.22 9.00 5.51
C ALA A 197 10.80 9.42 5.97
N GLY A 198 9.89 8.46 6.13
CA GLY A 198 8.50 8.69 6.53
C GLY A 198 7.55 8.98 5.37
N ALA A 199 7.94 8.74 4.12
CA ALA A 199 7.03 8.85 2.99
C ALA A 199 5.98 7.73 3.01
N ILE A 200 4.78 8.05 2.54
CA ILE A 200 3.68 7.09 2.40
C ILE A 200 3.68 6.62 0.95
N ILE A 201 3.91 5.33 0.73
CA ILE A 201 3.73 4.76 -0.61
C ILE A 201 2.22 4.65 -0.86
N LEU A 202 1.67 5.62 -1.60
CA LEU A 202 0.23 5.76 -1.85
C LEU A 202 -0.31 4.65 -2.74
N GLY A 203 0.54 4.08 -3.60
CA GLY A 203 0.13 3.16 -4.64
C GLY A 203 1.21 2.90 -5.68
N LYS A 204 0.82 2.13 -6.69
CA LYS A 204 1.58 1.82 -7.89
C LYS A 204 1.11 2.67 -9.07
N ALA A 205 2.05 3.33 -9.74
CA ALA A 205 1.80 4.04 -10.98
C ALA A 205 1.89 3.09 -12.19
N SER A 206 0.98 3.26 -13.15
CA SER A 206 0.95 2.55 -14.42
C SER A 206 2.19 2.85 -15.28
N LEU A 207 2.47 1.99 -16.26
CA LEU A 207 3.62 2.10 -17.16
C LEU A 207 3.34 1.48 -18.53
N SER A 208 4.24 1.75 -19.49
CA SER A 208 4.40 0.88 -20.67
C SER A 208 4.85 -0.51 -20.20
N GLU A 209 4.12 -1.57 -20.55
CA GLU A 209 4.39 -2.94 -20.11
C GLU A 209 5.85 -3.37 -20.33
N TRP A 210 6.43 -4.05 -19.34
CA TRP A 210 7.86 -4.43 -19.34
C TRP A 210 8.80 -3.26 -19.61
N SER A 211 8.46 -2.08 -19.09
CA SER A 211 9.22 -0.83 -19.29
C SER A 211 9.45 -0.50 -20.76
N ASN A 212 8.47 -0.80 -21.62
CA ASN A 212 8.52 -0.64 -23.08
C ASN A 212 9.53 -1.56 -23.80
N PHE A 213 10.01 -2.62 -23.16
CA PHE A 213 10.98 -3.56 -23.72
C PHE A 213 10.35 -4.93 -24.07
N ARG A 214 9.15 -4.89 -24.68
CA ARG A 214 8.34 -6.08 -24.97
C ARG A 214 8.28 -6.48 -26.44
N SER A 215 8.42 -5.50 -27.35
CA SER A 215 8.13 -5.66 -28.78
C SER A 215 9.10 -4.81 -29.61
N THR A 216 9.48 -5.33 -30.78
CA THR A 216 10.26 -4.58 -31.79
C THR A 216 9.38 -3.66 -32.64
N ASN A 217 8.06 -3.91 -32.69
CA ASN A 217 7.09 -3.00 -33.30
C ASN A 217 6.72 -1.88 -32.33
N LYS A 218 6.32 -0.71 -32.86
CA LYS A 218 5.82 0.43 -32.07
C LYS A 218 4.70 -0.03 -31.13
N SER A 219 5.00 -0.08 -29.83
CA SER A 219 4.02 -0.21 -28.74
C SER A 219 3.34 1.13 -28.49
N ARG A 220 2.09 1.09 -28.03
CA ARG A 220 1.45 2.26 -27.43
C ARG A 220 2.14 2.55 -26.10
N GLU A 221 2.82 3.68 -26.00
CA GLU A 221 3.38 4.16 -24.74
C GLU A 221 2.28 4.31 -23.68
N GLY A 222 2.61 3.96 -22.44
CA GLY A 222 1.67 3.96 -21.31
C GLY A 222 0.62 2.87 -21.34
N TRP A 223 0.67 1.91 -22.27
CA TRP A 223 -0.21 0.76 -22.26
C TRP A 223 0.41 -0.44 -21.54
N SER A 224 -0.39 -1.13 -20.74
CA SER A 224 -0.09 -2.47 -20.24
C SER A 224 -1.32 -3.35 -20.12
N ALA A 225 -1.15 -4.68 -20.15
CA ALA A 225 -2.29 -5.60 -20.10
C ALA A 225 -3.07 -5.49 -18.79
N ARG A 226 -2.37 -5.29 -17.66
CA ARG A 226 -2.99 -5.07 -16.35
C ARG A 226 -3.52 -3.64 -16.19
N GLY A 227 -2.74 -2.65 -16.62
CA GLY A 227 -3.01 -1.24 -16.34
C GLY A 227 -4.03 -0.59 -17.28
N GLY A 228 -4.14 -1.09 -18.51
CA GLY A 228 -4.85 -0.39 -19.58
C GLY A 228 -4.03 0.78 -20.14
N PRO A 229 -4.65 1.68 -20.92
CA PRO A 229 -3.96 2.79 -21.56
C PRO A 229 -3.88 4.04 -20.67
N VAL A 230 -2.67 4.43 -20.24
CA VAL A 230 -2.45 5.75 -19.66
C VAL A 230 -2.72 6.83 -20.72
N ASN A 231 -3.43 7.89 -20.32
CA ASN A 231 -3.72 9.05 -21.16
C ASN A 231 -3.08 10.31 -20.60
N SER A 232 -2.67 11.23 -21.47
CA SER A 232 -2.16 12.55 -21.07
C SER A 232 -3.18 13.33 -20.24
N ALA A 233 -2.70 14.07 -19.23
CA ALA A 233 -3.51 14.98 -18.43
C ALA A 233 -3.91 16.26 -19.21
N TYR A 234 -3.17 16.63 -20.27
CA TYR A 234 -3.39 17.86 -21.04
C TYR A 234 -4.22 17.65 -22.30
N VAL A 235 -4.09 16.49 -22.93
CA VAL A 235 -4.75 16.17 -24.20
C VAL A 235 -5.52 14.87 -24.05
N ALA A 236 -6.84 14.92 -24.24
CA ALA A 236 -7.71 13.75 -24.22
C ALA A 236 -7.20 12.69 -25.21
N ASN A 237 -7.01 11.45 -24.73
CA ASN A 237 -6.40 10.35 -25.50
C ASN A 237 -4.99 10.65 -26.06
N GLY A 238 -4.32 11.69 -25.55
CA GLY A 238 -2.96 12.05 -25.94
C GLY A 238 -1.95 11.03 -25.44
N ASN A 239 -0.86 10.88 -26.19
CA ASN A 239 0.26 10.02 -25.83
C ASN A 239 0.94 10.55 -24.55
N PRO A 240 1.04 9.78 -23.46
CA PRO A 240 1.72 10.20 -22.23
C PRO A 240 3.26 10.06 -22.30
N SER A 241 3.80 9.58 -23.42
CA SER A 241 5.14 8.99 -23.53
C SER A 241 5.35 7.87 -22.51
N GLY A 242 6.58 7.41 -22.30
CA GLY A 242 6.85 6.28 -21.42
C GLY A 242 8.33 5.96 -21.29
N SER A 243 8.69 4.97 -20.47
CA SER A 243 7.77 4.01 -19.84
C SER A 243 7.19 4.44 -18.50
N SER A 244 7.67 5.51 -17.85
CA SER A 244 7.10 6.00 -16.56
C SER A 244 5.84 6.86 -16.74
N SER A 245 4.98 6.45 -17.66
CA SER A 245 3.80 7.20 -18.12
C SER A 245 2.84 7.52 -16.98
N GLY A 246 2.47 6.53 -16.18
CA GLY A 246 1.54 6.73 -15.07
C GLY A 246 2.14 7.60 -13.97
N THR A 247 3.44 7.49 -13.71
CA THR A 247 4.13 8.35 -12.73
C THR A 247 4.02 9.81 -13.15
N ALA A 248 4.35 10.13 -14.40
CA ALA A 248 4.34 11.50 -14.89
C ALA A 248 2.92 12.09 -14.95
N VAL A 249 1.96 11.34 -15.49
CA VAL A 249 0.55 11.78 -15.54
C VAL A 249 -0.02 11.94 -14.14
N ALA A 250 0.31 11.05 -13.19
CA ALA A 250 -0.19 11.16 -11.82
C ALA A 250 0.33 12.40 -11.09
N VAL A 251 1.60 12.76 -11.25
CA VAL A 251 2.14 14.00 -10.67
C VAL A 251 1.51 15.22 -11.34
N SER A 252 1.49 15.24 -12.69
CA SER A 252 0.91 16.34 -13.47
C SER A 252 -0.57 16.61 -13.15
N ALA A 253 -1.36 15.56 -12.92
CA ALA A 253 -2.77 15.67 -12.57
C ALA A 253 -3.02 15.84 -11.06
N GLY A 254 -1.98 15.97 -10.22
CA GLY A 254 -2.13 16.13 -8.77
C GLY A 254 -2.72 14.90 -8.06
N LEU A 255 -2.40 13.69 -8.53
CA LEU A 255 -2.86 12.42 -7.92
C LEU A 255 -1.93 11.90 -6.82
N CYS A 256 -0.77 12.53 -6.66
CA CYS A 256 0.20 12.30 -5.60
C CYS A 256 1.05 13.56 -5.41
N ALA A 257 1.78 13.66 -4.30
CA ALA A 257 2.68 14.79 -4.06
C ALA A 257 3.99 14.68 -4.86
N GLY A 258 4.34 13.47 -5.29
CA GLY A 258 5.52 13.17 -6.10
C GLY A 258 5.50 11.71 -6.53
N GLY A 259 6.36 11.36 -7.48
CA GLY A 259 6.36 10.03 -8.10
C GLY A 259 7.78 9.51 -8.36
N LEU A 260 7.98 8.22 -8.15
CA LEU A 260 9.22 7.51 -8.49
C LEU A 260 9.05 6.78 -9.84
N GLY A 261 9.80 7.23 -10.85
CA GLY A 261 9.92 6.58 -12.15
C GLY A 261 11.20 5.74 -12.28
N THR A 262 11.36 5.05 -13.41
CA THR A 262 12.60 4.35 -13.76
C THR A 262 13.00 4.67 -15.18
N GLU A 263 14.30 4.80 -15.44
CA GLU A 263 14.81 5.09 -16.76
C GLU A 263 15.87 4.07 -17.23
N THR A 264 15.71 3.63 -18.47
CA THR A 264 16.75 2.94 -19.25
C THR A 264 17.29 3.89 -20.33
N ALA A 265 16.39 4.49 -21.10
CA ALA A 265 16.67 5.60 -22.02
C ALA A 265 15.39 6.43 -22.19
N GLY A 266 15.36 7.67 -21.69
CA GLY A 266 14.23 8.59 -21.85
C GLY A 266 12.97 8.29 -21.04
N SER A 267 12.91 7.14 -20.34
CA SER A 267 11.70 6.64 -19.67
C SER A 267 11.24 7.43 -18.43
N ILE A 268 12.00 8.42 -17.97
CA ILE A 268 11.60 9.46 -17.02
C ILE A 268 11.52 10.80 -17.76
N VAL A 269 12.58 11.24 -18.42
CA VAL A 269 12.64 12.61 -18.97
C VAL A 269 11.63 12.86 -20.09
N SER A 270 11.32 11.85 -20.91
CA SER A 270 10.33 11.99 -21.99
C SER A 270 8.88 12.09 -21.46
N PRO A 271 8.38 11.17 -20.60
CA PRO A 271 7.07 11.34 -20.00
C PRO A 271 6.98 12.56 -19.08
N SER A 272 8.04 12.95 -18.36
CA SER A 272 8.06 14.21 -17.60
C SER A 272 7.86 15.43 -18.50
N SER A 273 8.59 15.49 -19.64
CA SER A 273 8.46 16.58 -20.61
C SER A 273 7.05 16.69 -21.20
N VAL A 274 6.45 15.55 -21.58
CA VAL A 274 5.10 15.50 -22.14
C VAL A 274 4.03 15.83 -21.10
N ALA A 275 4.26 15.48 -19.83
CA ALA A 275 3.38 15.78 -18.71
C ALA A 275 3.68 17.13 -18.03
N ASN A 276 4.60 17.93 -18.59
CA ASN A 276 4.97 19.26 -18.09
C ASN A 276 5.34 19.27 -16.60
N ILE A 277 6.20 18.34 -16.19
CA ILE A 277 6.75 18.24 -14.83
C ILE A 277 8.28 18.05 -14.90
N VAL A 278 8.93 18.19 -13.74
CA VAL A 278 10.35 17.87 -13.54
C VAL A 278 10.50 16.40 -13.16
#